data_AF-A0AAN8PHF6-F1
#
_entry.id   AF-A0AAN8PHF6-F1
#
_cell.length_a   1.000
_cell.length_b   1.000
_cell.length_c   1.000
_cell.angle_alpha   90.00
_cell.angle_beta   90.00
_cell.angle_gamma   90.00
#
_symmetry.space_group_name_H-M   'P 1'
#
loop_
_entity.id
_entity.type
_entity.pdbx_description
1 polymer ?
#
loop_
_entity_poly.entity_id
_entity_poly.type
_entity_poly.pdbx_seq_one_letter_code
_entity_poly.pdbx_strand_id
1 'polypeptide(L)'
;MNKVRNSDTSRCYFTTTRDGRPINYQKTIFTETFYTMAMLELYEVTKKDIYQKEGIAMLDKIIYWAQVDDTELGNTPLAGHTPSSSLAVPMMVLNLCQLPLPAEKKKELKSVEEKCVKEILSHIQRDGSVVLENVSPGGKELPNSWGRLQNPGHAIECGWFLLQYAIKTGDKELQKTAIDKFIVIPFKGGWDEKYGGIFYFLDVDGYCPTPLEWDMKLWWPHNEALISFLLAWKTTKDSLFLEKFQQVFDYCYEHFVDEENGEWFGYLNRRGEVTHNFKGSPWKGCFHVIRYQITCRQLLQEAISNQ
;
A
#
# COMPACT_ATOMS: atom_id res chain seq x y z
N MET A 1 25.63 0.63 5.53
CA MET A 1 24.50 0.03 6.27
C MET A 1 24.38 0.63 7.67
N ASN A 2 25.48 0.78 8.42
CA ASN A 2 25.48 1.35 9.79
C ASN A 2 24.95 2.80 9.94
N LYS A 3 24.70 3.53 8.84
CA LYS A 3 24.15 4.89 8.87
C LYS A 3 22.61 4.94 8.76
N VAL A 4 21.97 3.83 8.42
CA VAL A 4 20.51 3.77 8.17
C VAL A 4 19.79 2.86 9.16
N ARG A 5 20.53 2.17 10.03
CA ARG A 5 20.02 1.16 10.95
C ARG A 5 20.89 1.06 12.20
N ASN A 6 20.24 0.82 13.33
CA ASN A 6 20.89 0.49 14.59
C ASN A 6 21.48 -0.93 14.53
N SER A 7 22.78 -1.07 14.82
CA SER A 7 23.49 -2.36 14.76
C SER A 7 22.97 -3.39 15.76
N ASP A 8 22.49 -2.93 16.91
CA ASP A 8 22.17 -3.80 18.04
C ASP A 8 20.73 -4.30 17.94
N THR A 9 19.81 -3.40 17.58
CA THR A 9 18.37 -3.71 17.52
C THR A 9 17.87 -4.03 16.12
N SER A 10 18.71 -3.87 15.10
CA SER A 10 18.32 -4.02 13.70
C SER A 10 17.26 -3.01 13.21
N ARG A 11 16.90 -1.99 14.01
CA ARG A 11 15.86 -1.01 13.64
C ARG A 11 16.38 0.07 12.72
N CYS A 12 15.61 0.38 11.68
CA CYS A 12 15.95 1.44 10.75
C CYS A 12 15.56 2.82 11.31
N TYR A 13 16.40 3.82 11.05
CA TYR A 13 16.08 5.20 11.40
C TYR A 13 15.06 5.75 10.41
N PHE A 14 13.98 6.35 10.90
CA PHE A 14 12.93 6.91 10.05
C PHE A 14 13.45 8.13 9.27
N THR A 15 14.21 9.00 9.95
CA THR A 15 14.93 10.09 9.29
C THR A 15 16.37 10.18 9.79
N THR A 16 17.25 10.67 8.90
CA THR A 16 18.65 10.94 9.19
C THR A 16 19.02 12.33 8.68
N THR A 17 20.06 12.93 9.28
CA THR A 17 20.71 14.11 8.70
C THR A 17 21.34 13.77 7.35
N ARG A 18 21.73 14.80 6.58
CA ARG A 18 22.39 14.63 5.27
C ARG A 18 23.64 13.74 5.32
N ASP A 19 24.38 13.75 6.42
CA ASP A 19 25.58 12.94 6.65
C ASP A 19 25.31 11.54 7.22
N GLY A 20 24.04 11.22 7.48
CA GLY A 20 23.56 9.92 7.95
C GLY A 20 23.58 9.75 9.47
N ARG A 21 23.47 10.84 10.24
CA ARG A 21 23.25 10.74 11.69
C ARG A 21 21.77 10.55 11.98
N PRO A 22 21.40 9.62 12.87
CA PRO A 22 20.00 9.33 13.15
C PRO A 22 19.28 10.50 13.82
N ILE A 23 18.03 10.74 13.45
CA ILE A 23 17.16 11.77 14.06
C ILE A 23 16.06 11.11 14.89
N ASN A 24 15.31 10.17 14.31
CA ASN A 24 14.20 9.52 15.01
C ASN A 24 13.91 8.11 14.46
N TYR A 25 13.03 7.40 15.18
CA TYR A 25 12.40 6.15 14.76
C TYR A 25 10.90 6.35 14.60
N GLN A 26 10.28 5.57 13.74
CA GLN A 26 8.84 5.37 13.71
C GLN A 26 8.51 4.02 14.37
N LYS A 27 7.41 3.94 15.12
CA LYS A 27 6.99 2.72 15.83
C LYS A 27 6.22 1.75 14.91
N THR A 28 6.78 1.48 13.73
CA THR A 28 6.16 0.67 12.66
C THR A 28 7.24 -0.09 11.91
N ILE A 29 6.86 -1.10 11.13
CA ILE A 29 7.76 -1.89 10.27
C ILE A 29 8.07 -1.24 8.90
N PHE A 30 7.49 -0.09 8.58
CA PHE A 30 7.48 0.42 7.20
C PHE A 30 8.85 0.89 6.72
N THR A 31 9.67 1.47 7.60
CA THR A 31 11.04 1.87 7.20
C THR A 31 11.87 0.64 6.84
N GLU A 32 11.76 -0.41 7.65
CA GLU A 32 12.42 -1.69 7.45
C GLU A 32 11.89 -2.41 6.21
N THR A 33 10.60 -2.27 5.92
CA THR A 33 9.98 -2.80 4.70
C THR A 33 10.66 -2.24 3.45
N PHE A 34 10.78 -0.92 3.34
CA PHE A 34 11.45 -0.29 2.20
C PHE A 34 12.95 -0.55 2.19
N TYR A 35 13.60 -0.71 3.35
CA TYR A 35 14.98 -1.19 3.43
C TYR A 35 15.14 -2.57 2.78
N THR A 36 14.27 -3.53 3.14
CA THR A 36 14.28 -4.89 2.59
C THR A 36 14.09 -4.87 1.07
N MET A 37 13.10 -4.12 0.57
CA MET A 37 12.87 -3.97 -0.88
C MET A 37 14.13 -3.46 -1.58
N ALA A 38 14.74 -2.39 -1.06
CA ALA A 38 15.94 -1.80 -1.66
C ALA A 38 17.14 -2.77 -1.63
N MET A 39 17.34 -3.51 -0.54
CA MET A 39 18.44 -4.48 -0.44
C MET A 39 18.25 -5.64 -1.43
N LEU A 40 17.05 -6.20 -1.53
CA LEU A 40 16.80 -7.33 -2.44
C LEU A 40 16.90 -6.93 -3.91
N GLU A 41 16.40 -5.75 -4.28
CA GLU A 41 16.58 -5.22 -5.64
C GLU A 41 18.05 -4.87 -5.97
N LEU A 42 18.81 -4.34 -4.99
CA LEU A 42 20.26 -4.13 -5.15
C LEU A 42 21.00 -5.44 -5.36
N TYR A 43 20.60 -6.51 -4.69
CA TYR A 43 21.13 -7.84 -4.98
C TYR A 43 20.82 -8.23 -6.42
N GLU A 44 19.58 -8.05 -6.89
CA GLU A 44 19.20 -8.46 -8.24
C GLU A 44 20.07 -7.84 -9.34
N VAL A 45 20.45 -6.57 -9.20
CA VAL A 45 21.25 -5.86 -10.22
C VAL A 45 22.76 -5.95 -10.01
N THR A 46 23.24 -6.16 -8.77
CA THR A 46 24.69 -6.19 -8.49
C THR A 46 25.25 -7.59 -8.22
N LYS A 47 24.38 -8.55 -7.89
CA LYS A 47 24.70 -9.90 -7.44
C LYS A 47 25.70 -9.95 -6.27
N LYS A 48 25.73 -8.91 -5.42
CA LYS A 48 26.57 -8.89 -4.21
C LYS A 48 25.80 -9.49 -3.03
N ASP A 49 26.27 -10.64 -2.53
CA ASP A 49 25.62 -11.43 -1.46
C ASP A 49 25.28 -10.64 -0.19
N ILE A 50 26.03 -9.59 0.12
CA ILE A 50 25.78 -8.75 1.29
C ILE A 50 24.36 -8.17 1.27
N TYR A 51 23.84 -7.80 0.10
CA TYR A 51 22.51 -7.21 -0.03
C TYR A 51 21.41 -8.25 0.17
N GLN A 52 21.58 -9.46 -0.38
CA GLN A 52 20.61 -10.54 -0.17
C GLN A 52 20.56 -10.96 1.30
N LYS A 53 21.73 -11.11 1.94
CA LYS A 53 21.82 -11.46 3.37
C LYS A 53 21.12 -10.42 4.25
N GLU A 54 21.34 -9.14 3.98
CA GLU A 54 20.71 -8.04 4.73
C GLU A 54 19.20 -7.96 4.48
N GLY A 55 18.76 -8.12 3.24
CA GLY A 55 17.35 -8.13 2.88
C GLY A 55 16.60 -9.29 3.54
N ILE A 56 17.13 -10.52 3.47
CA ILE A 56 16.49 -11.69 4.09
C ILE A 56 16.49 -11.58 5.62
N ALA A 57 17.61 -11.14 6.23
CA ALA A 57 17.66 -10.96 7.68
C ALA A 57 16.65 -9.92 8.18
N MET A 58 16.48 -8.82 7.44
CA MET A 58 15.47 -7.82 7.78
C MET A 58 14.05 -8.35 7.55
N LEU A 59 13.80 -9.10 6.47
CA LEU A 59 12.51 -9.73 6.21
C LEU A 59 12.07 -10.62 7.38
N ASP A 60 12.97 -11.44 7.91
CA ASP A 60 12.69 -12.30 9.06
C ASP A 60 12.33 -11.49 10.32
N LYS A 61 13.02 -10.37 10.54
CA LYS A 61 12.69 -9.43 11.63
C LYS A 61 11.33 -8.78 11.45
N ILE A 62 10.99 -8.35 10.23
CA ILE A 62 9.68 -7.76 9.92
C ILE A 62 8.56 -8.76 10.18
N ILE A 63 8.72 -10.01 9.74
CA ILE A 63 7.72 -11.06 9.96
C ILE A 63 7.55 -11.35 11.45
N TYR A 64 8.66 -11.43 12.19
CA TYR A 64 8.63 -11.59 13.65
C TYR A 64 7.88 -10.44 14.32
N TRP A 65 8.20 -9.19 14.00
CA TRP A 65 7.51 -8.03 14.58
C TRP A 65 6.03 -7.97 14.19
N ALA A 66 5.68 -8.29 12.95
CA ALA A 66 4.30 -8.26 12.49
C ALA A 66 3.43 -9.37 13.09
N GLN A 67 4.02 -10.51 13.47
CA GLN A 67 3.25 -11.71 13.78
C GLN A 67 3.45 -12.29 15.18
N VAL A 68 4.51 -11.88 15.88
CA VAL A 68 4.92 -12.48 17.15
C VAL A 68 5.05 -11.42 18.23
N ASP A 69 5.92 -10.42 18.06
CA ASP A 69 6.22 -9.43 19.09
C ASP A 69 6.82 -8.16 18.48
N ASP A 70 6.16 -7.01 18.64
CA ASP A 70 6.59 -5.72 18.13
C ASP A 70 7.14 -4.77 19.23
N THR A 71 7.46 -5.29 20.41
CA THR A 71 8.01 -4.49 21.52
C THR A 71 9.33 -3.81 21.16
N GLU A 72 10.18 -4.43 20.33
CA GLU A 72 11.39 -3.80 19.78
C GLU A 72 11.05 -2.52 18.99
N LEU A 73 9.88 -2.45 18.35
CA LEU A 73 9.39 -1.25 17.66
C LEU A 73 8.98 -0.12 18.62
N GLY A 74 8.87 -0.41 19.92
CA GLY A 74 8.46 0.51 20.97
C GLY A 74 6.94 0.52 21.20
N ASN A 75 6.26 -0.55 20.79
CA ASN A 75 4.82 -0.76 20.90
C ASN A 75 4.43 -1.51 22.18
N THR A 76 4.97 -1.10 23.33
CA THR A 76 4.48 -1.61 24.62
C THR A 76 3.08 -1.06 24.89
N PRO A 77 2.02 -1.90 24.95
CA PRO A 77 0.66 -1.41 25.13
C PRO A 77 0.50 -0.73 26.49
N LEU A 78 -0.15 0.43 26.49
CA LEU A 78 -0.61 1.08 27.73
C LEU A 78 -1.93 0.45 28.19
N ALA A 79 -2.28 0.59 29.46
CA ALA A 79 -3.48 -0.04 30.05
C ALA A 79 -4.82 0.30 29.35
N GLY A 80 -4.90 1.46 28.68
CA GLY A 80 -6.07 1.89 27.92
C GLY A 80 -6.03 1.56 26.42
N HIS A 81 -4.98 0.90 25.94
CA HIS A 81 -4.85 0.57 24.52
C HIS A 81 -5.85 -0.52 24.15
N THR A 82 -6.69 -0.23 23.15
CA THR A 82 -7.54 -1.24 22.52
C THR A 82 -6.72 -1.93 21.43
N PRO A 83 -6.45 -3.24 21.54
CA PRO A 83 -5.71 -3.97 20.51
C PRO A 83 -6.41 -3.86 19.15
N SER A 84 -5.64 -3.62 18.10
CA SER A 84 -6.14 -3.51 16.73
C SER A 84 -5.13 -4.06 15.74
N SER A 85 -5.62 -4.64 14.64
CA SER A 85 -4.84 -4.87 13.42
C SER A 85 -5.13 -3.74 12.42
N SER A 86 -4.07 -3.20 11.83
CA SER A 86 -4.12 -2.20 10.77
C SER A 86 -3.85 -2.87 9.42
N LEU A 87 -4.67 -2.55 8.41
CA LEU A 87 -4.61 -3.16 7.07
C LEU A 87 -3.22 -3.09 6.45
N ALA A 88 -2.47 -2.02 6.74
CA ALA A 88 -1.15 -1.77 6.17
C ALA A 88 -0.13 -2.87 6.54
N VAL A 89 -0.24 -3.47 7.73
CA VAL A 89 0.74 -4.45 8.21
C VAL A 89 0.71 -5.73 7.37
N PRO A 90 -0.40 -6.49 7.29
CA PRO A 90 -0.43 -7.70 6.47
C PRO A 90 -0.30 -7.38 4.97
N MET A 91 -0.75 -6.20 4.52
CA MET A 91 -0.56 -5.74 3.15
C MET A 91 0.93 -5.64 2.78
N MET A 92 1.72 -4.96 3.60
CA MET A 92 3.15 -4.79 3.33
C MET A 92 3.95 -6.08 3.50
N VAL A 93 3.61 -6.93 4.47
CA VAL A 93 4.25 -8.25 4.63
C VAL A 93 3.96 -9.15 3.43
N LEU A 94 2.71 -9.17 2.92
CA LEU A 94 2.36 -9.92 1.73
C LEU A 94 3.17 -9.44 0.52
N ASN A 95 3.29 -8.12 0.33
CA ASN A 95 4.08 -7.53 -0.76
C ASN A 95 5.56 -7.94 -0.67
N LEU A 96 6.16 -7.93 0.52
CA LEU A 96 7.54 -8.38 0.72
C LEU A 96 7.74 -9.86 0.35
N CYS A 97 6.75 -10.72 0.64
CA CYS A 97 6.81 -12.14 0.27
C CYS A 97 6.80 -12.36 -1.25
N GLN A 98 6.33 -11.38 -2.03
CA GLN A 98 6.33 -11.46 -3.50
C GLN A 98 7.67 -11.06 -4.15
N LEU A 99 8.64 -10.55 -3.39
CA LEU A 99 9.93 -10.12 -3.93
C LEU A 99 10.74 -11.28 -4.55
N PRO A 100 11.74 -10.97 -5.39
CA PRO A 100 12.70 -11.96 -5.93
C PRO A 100 13.54 -12.60 -4.82
N LEU A 101 13.00 -13.66 -4.23
CA LEU A 101 13.62 -14.43 -3.15
C LEU A 101 14.11 -15.80 -3.62
N PRO A 102 15.14 -16.37 -2.97
CA PRO A 102 15.54 -17.76 -3.14
C PRO A 102 14.37 -18.75 -2.97
N ALA A 103 14.44 -19.88 -3.65
CA ALA A 103 13.34 -20.84 -3.72
C ALA A 103 12.99 -21.48 -2.36
N GLU A 104 13.99 -21.76 -1.55
CA GLU A 104 13.83 -22.23 -0.18
C GLU A 104 13.11 -21.19 0.68
N LYS A 105 13.48 -19.92 0.54
CA LYS A 105 12.84 -18.83 1.29
C LYS A 105 11.38 -18.67 0.88
N LYS A 106 11.07 -18.74 -0.42
CA LYS A 106 9.68 -18.72 -0.91
C LYS A 106 8.84 -19.85 -0.33
N LYS A 107 9.42 -21.03 -0.13
CA LYS A 107 8.71 -22.18 0.47
C LYS A 107 8.38 -21.91 1.94
N GLU A 108 9.29 -21.30 2.70
CA GLU A 108 9.05 -20.90 4.10
C GLU A 108 7.95 -19.85 4.23
N LEU A 109 7.89 -18.90 3.29
CA LEU A 109 6.97 -17.77 3.34
C LEU A 109 5.53 -18.13 2.93
N LYS A 110 5.26 -19.32 2.41
CA LYS A 110 3.92 -19.69 1.96
C LYS A 110 2.87 -19.56 3.06
N SER A 111 3.17 -20.03 4.28
CA SER A 111 2.24 -19.90 5.42
C SER A 111 2.10 -18.46 5.89
N VAL A 112 3.13 -17.64 5.71
CA VAL A 112 3.12 -16.19 5.99
C VAL A 112 2.18 -15.49 5.01
N GLU A 113 2.30 -15.77 3.72
CA GLU A 113 1.40 -15.24 2.67
C GLU A 113 -0.07 -15.58 2.97
N GLU A 114 -0.36 -16.86 3.26
CA GLU A 114 -1.72 -17.34 3.59
C GLU A 114 -2.30 -16.64 4.83
N LYS A 115 -1.47 -16.43 5.85
CA LYS A 115 -1.88 -15.69 7.07
C LYS A 115 -2.16 -14.22 6.76
N CYS A 116 -1.30 -13.55 6.00
CA CYS A 116 -1.51 -12.15 5.60
C CYS A 116 -2.79 -11.99 4.77
N VAL A 117 -3.05 -12.90 3.83
CA VAL A 117 -4.31 -12.88 3.05
C VAL A 117 -5.51 -13.03 3.98
N LYS A 118 -5.49 -13.99 4.92
CA LYS A 118 -6.57 -14.16 5.89
C LYS A 118 -6.81 -12.90 6.74
N GLU A 119 -5.73 -12.26 7.18
CA GLU A 119 -5.79 -11.04 7.97
C GLU A 119 -6.37 -9.88 7.16
N ILE A 120 -5.88 -9.66 5.93
CA ILE A 120 -6.43 -8.66 5.00
C ILE A 120 -7.94 -8.89 4.78
N LEU A 121 -8.36 -10.13 4.51
CA LEU A 121 -9.77 -10.45 4.30
C LEU A 121 -10.63 -10.17 5.53
N SER A 122 -10.04 -10.18 6.74
CA SER A 122 -10.75 -9.80 7.97
C SER A 122 -11.06 -8.30 8.06
N HIS A 123 -10.48 -7.46 7.21
CA HIS A 123 -10.83 -6.03 7.11
C HIS A 123 -12.11 -5.79 6.29
N ILE A 124 -12.62 -6.82 5.59
CA ILE A 124 -13.94 -6.78 4.97
C ILE A 124 -14.99 -6.86 6.08
N GLN A 125 -15.78 -5.81 6.26
CA GLN A 125 -16.77 -5.69 7.34
C GLN A 125 -18.16 -5.42 6.78
N ARG A 126 -19.17 -5.42 7.68
CA ARG A 126 -20.58 -5.12 7.37
C ARG A 126 -21.10 -5.95 6.19
N ASP A 127 -21.01 -7.27 6.33
CA ASP A 127 -21.42 -8.27 5.32
C ASP A 127 -20.77 -8.07 3.94
N GLY A 128 -19.54 -7.53 3.93
CA GLY A 128 -18.76 -7.32 2.73
C GLY A 128 -19.16 -6.11 1.91
N SER A 129 -19.76 -5.11 2.56
CA SER A 129 -20.07 -3.82 1.93
C SER A 129 -18.94 -2.80 2.06
N VAL A 130 -17.96 -3.02 2.95
CA VAL A 130 -16.91 -2.04 3.26
C VAL A 130 -15.58 -2.71 3.60
N VAL A 131 -14.48 -1.97 3.38
CA VAL A 131 -13.14 -2.28 3.89
C VAL A 131 -12.77 -1.21 4.92
N LEU A 132 -12.37 -1.62 6.12
CA LEU A 132 -11.98 -0.73 7.22
C LEU A 132 -10.47 -0.77 7.43
N GLU A 133 -9.86 0.38 7.74
CA GLU A 133 -8.42 0.48 7.99
C GLU A 133 -7.98 -0.32 9.22
N ASN A 134 -8.85 -0.42 10.23
CA ASN A 134 -8.53 -1.01 11.51
C ASN A 134 -9.65 -1.93 12.01
N VAL A 135 -9.27 -3.12 12.42
CA VAL A 135 -10.16 -4.11 13.07
C VAL A 135 -9.53 -4.61 14.35
N SER A 136 -10.28 -5.29 15.21
CA SER A 136 -9.68 -6.04 16.32
C SER A 136 -8.79 -7.18 15.80
N PRO A 137 -7.85 -7.73 16.60
CA PRO A 137 -7.03 -8.88 16.19
C PRO A 137 -7.84 -10.12 15.80
N GLY A 138 -9.10 -10.21 16.24
CA GLY A 138 -10.04 -11.27 15.85
C GLY A 138 -10.87 -10.96 14.59
N GLY A 139 -10.59 -9.86 13.87
CA GLY A 139 -11.29 -9.49 12.64
C GLY A 139 -12.67 -8.88 12.84
N LYS A 140 -12.95 -8.28 14.00
CA LYS A 140 -14.21 -7.55 14.27
C LYS A 140 -14.01 -6.04 14.19
N GLU A 141 -14.99 -5.35 13.63
CA GLU A 141 -15.09 -3.88 13.63
C GLU A 141 -14.93 -3.29 15.06
N LEU A 142 -14.19 -2.18 15.15
CA LEU A 142 -14.00 -1.44 16.41
C LEU A 142 -15.05 -0.32 16.52
N PRO A 143 -15.56 0.00 17.72
CA PRO A 143 -16.73 0.87 17.88
C PRO A 143 -16.46 2.38 17.76
N ASN A 144 -15.20 2.79 17.63
CA ASN A 144 -14.77 4.20 17.68
C ASN A 144 -14.43 4.74 16.27
N SER A 145 -14.07 6.03 16.16
CA SER A 145 -13.70 6.64 14.87
C SER A 145 -12.52 5.94 14.19
N TRP A 146 -11.64 5.30 14.96
CA TRP A 146 -10.52 4.53 14.41
C TRP A 146 -10.98 3.25 13.69
N GLY A 147 -11.98 2.57 14.24
CA GLY A 147 -12.62 1.41 13.60
C GLY A 147 -13.44 1.75 12.37
N ARG A 148 -14.04 2.95 12.35
CA ARG A 148 -14.88 3.42 11.24
C ARG A 148 -14.10 4.02 10.08
N LEU A 149 -12.80 4.25 10.26
CA LEU A 149 -11.95 4.89 9.25
C LEU A 149 -11.82 4.01 8.02
N GLN A 150 -12.07 4.62 6.86
CA GLN A 150 -11.80 4.05 5.55
C GLN A 150 -10.75 4.91 4.84
N ASN A 151 -9.81 4.26 4.16
CA ASN A 151 -8.94 4.90 3.17
C ASN A 151 -9.18 4.21 1.82
N PRO A 152 -9.96 4.82 0.91
CA PRO A 152 -10.25 4.21 -0.38
C PRO A 152 -9.00 3.85 -1.19
N GLY A 153 -7.98 4.73 -1.19
CA GLY A 153 -6.72 4.49 -1.89
C GLY A 153 -5.98 3.26 -1.37
N HIS A 154 -5.94 3.08 -0.06
CA HIS A 154 -5.27 1.96 0.58
C HIS A 154 -5.99 0.64 0.35
N ALA A 155 -7.32 0.64 0.41
CA ALA A 155 -8.11 -0.54 0.05
C ALA A 155 -7.88 -0.93 -1.42
N ILE A 156 -7.84 0.05 -2.34
CA ILE A 156 -7.55 -0.17 -3.76
C ILE A 156 -6.14 -0.72 -3.97
N GLU A 157 -5.13 -0.21 -3.24
CA GLU A 157 -3.76 -0.73 -3.27
C GLU A 157 -3.71 -2.20 -2.83
N CYS A 158 -4.34 -2.49 -1.69
CA CYS A 158 -4.46 -3.84 -1.17
C CYS A 158 -5.15 -4.78 -2.18
N GLY A 159 -6.15 -4.26 -2.90
CA GLY A 159 -6.86 -5.00 -3.94
C GLY A 159 -5.96 -5.51 -5.05
N TRP A 160 -5.05 -4.69 -5.60
CA TRP A 160 -4.16 -5.18 -6.65
C TRP A 160 -3.05 -6.09 -6.12
N PHE A 161 -2.59 -5.93 -4.88
CA PHE A 161 -1.69 -6.91 -4.24
C PHE A 161 -2.36 -8.28 -4.08
N LEU A 162 -3.58 -8.32 -3.57
CA LEU A 162 -4.36 -9.56 -3.45
C LEU A 162 -4.61 -10.17 -4.83
N LEU A 163 -4.93 -9.35 -5.84
CA LEU A 163 -5.18 -9.82 -7.19
C LEU A 163 -3.91 -10.45 -7.81
N GLN A 164 -2.74 -9.82 -7.64
CA GLN A 164 -1.47 -10.40 -8.08
C GLN A 164 -1.19 -11.74 -7.40
N TYR A 165 -1.35 -11.82 -6.08
CA TYR A 165 -1.19 -13.07 -5.34
C TYR A 165 -2.15 -14.15 -5.84
N ALA A 166 -3.42 -13.81 -6.02
CA ALA A 166 -4.47 -14.73 -6.46
C ALA A 166 -4.26 -15.21 -7.91
N ILE A 167 -3.69 -14.39 -8.79
CA ILE A 167 -3.28 -14.81 -10.14
C ILE A 167 -2.14 -15.82 -10.06
N LYS A 168 -1.12 -15.54 -9.24
CA LYS A 168 0.05 -16.41 -9.05
C LYS A 168 -0.33 -17.78 -8.48
N THR A 169 -1.29 -17.83 -7.55
CA THR A 169 -1.74 -19.09 -6.92
C THR A 169 -2.88 -19.78 -7.67
N GLY A 170 -3.48 -19.11 -8.66
CA GLY A 170 -4.63 -19.63 -9.41
C GLY A 170 -5.96 -19.59 -8.65
N ASP A 171 -6.04 -18.85 -7.53
CA ASP A 171 -7.25 -18.73 -6.72
C ASP A 171 -8.26 -17.77 -7.35
N LYS A 172 -9.31 -18.34 -7.96
CA LYS A 172 -10.36 -17.57 -8.66
C LYS A 172 -11.32 -16.85 -7.73
N GLU A 173 -11.59 -17.40 -6.55
CA GLU A 173 -12.47 -16.76 -5.57
C GLU A 173 -11.77 -15.55 -4.95
N LEU A 174 -10.46 -15.66 -4.69
CA LEU A 174 -9.67 -14.52 -4.23
C LEU A 174 -9.51 -13.45 -5.32
N GLN A 175 -9.36 -13.81 -6.60
CA GLN A 175 -9.38 -12.85 -7.72
C GLN A 175 -10.68 -12.03 -7.71
N LYS A 176 -11.83 -12.71 -7.61
CA LYS A 176 -13.14 -12.07 -7.54
C LYS A 176 -13.27 -11.18 -6.30
N THR A 177 -12.83 -11.66 -5.14
CA THR A 177 -12.88 -10.92 -3.88
C THR A 177 -12.02 -9.67 -3.93
N ALA A 178 -10.79 -9.76 -4.45
CA ALA A 178 -9.88 -8.63 -4.60
C ALA A 178 -10.50 -7.52 -5.49
N ILE A 179 -11.09 -7.92 -6.62
CA ILE A 179 -11.74 -6.98 -7.55
C ILE A 179 -12.99 -6.36 -6.92
N ASP A 180 -13.93 -7.19 -6.46
CA ASP A 180 -15.23 -6.70 -6.00
C ASP A 180 -15.10 -5.89 -4.70
N LYS A 181 -14.33 -6.40 -3.74
CA LYS A 181 -14.33 -5.89 -2.35
C LYS A 181 -13.27 -4.85 -2.09
N PHE A 182 -12.11 -4.93 -2.74
CA PHE A 182 -10.99 -4.02 -2.50
C PHE A 182 -10.81 -2.98 -3.61
N ILE A 183 -11.26 -3.24 -4.85
CA ILE A 183 -11.13 -2.28 -5.95
C ILE A 183 -12.47 -1.55 -6.20
N VAL A 184 -13.52 -2.30 -6.56
CA VAL A 184 -14.79 -1.72 -7.02
C VAL A 184 -15.54 -0.99 -5.90
N ILE A 185 -15.75 -1.65 -4.75
CA ILE A 185 -16.46 -1.05 -3.62
C ILE A 185 -15.76 0.22 -3.11
N PRO A 186 -14.44 0.21 -2.80
CA PRO A 186 -13.78 1.39 -2.27
C PRO A 186 -13.69 2.52 -3.30
N PHE A 187 -13.53 2.22 -4.59
CA PHE A 187 -13.58 3.24 -5.62
C PHE A 187 -14.96 3.89 -5.71
N LYS A 188 -16.04 3.09 -5.72
CA LYS A 188 -17.41 3.61 -5.77
C LYS A 188 -17.74 4.50 -4.56
N GLY A 189 -17.31 4.11 -3.36
CA GLY A 189 -17.52 4.92 -2.16
C GLY A 189 -16.57 6.10 -2.02
N GLY A 190 -15.37 5.99 -2.60
CA GLY A 190 -14.28 6.95 -2.47
C GLY A 190 -14.25 8.05 -3.52
N TRP A 191 -14.87 7.86 -4.68
CA TRP A 191 -14.87 8.85 -5.75
C TRP A 191 -15.79 10.04 -5.43
N ASP A 192 -15.27 11.25 -5.50
CA ASP A 192 -16.04 12.49 -5.29
C ASP A 192 -16.80 12.86 -6.57
N GLU A 193 -18.07 12.49 -6.65
CA GLU A 193 -18.92 12.78 -7.82
C GLU A 193 -19.07 14.27 -8.13
N LYS A 194 -18.75 15.17 -7.17
CA LYS A 194 -18.87 16.62 -7.37
C LYS A 194 -17.65 17.24 -8.07
N TYR A 195 -16.46 16.82 -7.70
CA TYR A 195 -15.20 17.44 -8.17
C TYR A 195 -14.24 16.45 -8.84
N GLY A 196 -14.62 15.17 -8.96
CA GLY A 196 -13.72 14.11 -9.37
C GLY A 196 -12.67 13.77 -8.30
N GLY A 197 -11.93 12.70 -8.54
CA GLY A 197 -10.85 12.26 -7.67
C GLY A 197 -11.32 11.50 -6.42
N ILE A 198 -10.40 10.75 -5.84
CA ILE A 198 -10.63 9.88 -4.69
C ILE A 198 -10.41 10.66 -3.39
N PHE A 199 -11.39 10.64 -2.49
CA PHE A 199 -11.24 11.15 -1.13
C PHE A 199 -10.12 10.43 -0.38
N TYR A 200 -9.40 11.16 0.47
CA TYR A 200 -8.30 10.57 1.21
C TYR A 200 -8.78 9.65 2.35
N PHE A 201 -9.74 10.14 3.14
CA PHE A 201 -10.34 9.36 4.22
C PHE A 201 -11.86 9.52 4.25
N LEU A 202 -12.56 8.48 4.70
CA LEU A 202 -14.00 8.48 4.93
C LEU A 202 -14.32 7.82 6.28
N ASP A 203 -15.51 8.09 6.80
CA ASP A 203 -16.09 7.38 7.94
C ASP A 203 -17.24 6.52 7.41
N VAL A 204 -17.22 5.24 7.75
CA VAL A 204 -18.16 4.25 7.24
C VAL A 204 -19.62 4.49 7.64
N ASP A 205 -19.88 5.25 8.72
CA ASP A 205 -21.22 5.66 9.15
C ASP A 205 -21.66 6.99 8.53
N GLY A 206 -20.81 7.61 7.70
CA GLY A 206 -21.08 8.91 7.08
C GLY A 206 -20.90 10.10 8.02
N TYR A 207 -20.28 9.91 9.18
CA TYR A 207 -19.88 11.02 10.03
C TYR A 207 -18.73 11.82 9.40
N CYS A 208 -18.48 13.03 9.89
CA CYS A 208 -17.30 13.79 9.49
C CYS A 208 -16.03 13.04 9.94
N PRO A 209 -15.12 12.65 9.03
CA PRO A 209 -13.86 12.04 9.42
C PRO A 209 -13.04 12.99 10.32
N THR A 210 -12.25 12.40 11.22
CA THR A 210 -11.40 13.18 12.14
C THR A 210 -10.12 13.75 11.51
N PRO A 211 -9.47 13.12 10.50
CA PRO A 211 -8.34 13.74 9.81
C PRO A 211 -8.80 15.03 9.10
N LEU A 212 -8.06 16.12 9.25
CA LEU A 212 -8.42 17.41 8.62
C LEU A 212 -8.32 17.34 7.10
N GLU A 213 -7.41 16.49 6.62
CA GLU A 213 -7.11 16.26 5.22
C GLU A 213 -8.03 15.22 4.54
N TRP A 214 -9.11 14.79 5.20
CA TRP A 214 -9.96 13.68 4.72
C TRP A 214 -10.49 13.89 3.30
N ASP A 215 -10.78 15.13 2.92
CA ASP A 215 -11.32 15.46 1.60
C ASP A 215 -10.28 15.87 0.56
N MET A 216 -9.00 15.91 0.93
CA MET A 216 -7.91 16.19 0.01
C MET A 216 -7.77 15.10 -1.05
N LYS A 217 -7.23 15.48 -2.21
CA LYS A 217 -6.94 14.55 -3.30
C LYS A 217 -5.43 14.38 -3.36
N LEU A 218 -4.95 13.21 -2.95
CA LEU A 218 -3.52 12.89 -2.95
C LEU A 218 -3.15 12.15 -4.24
N TRP A 219 -1.90 12.27 -4.67
CA TRP A 219 -1.41 11.60 -5.88
C TRP A 219 -1.51 10.06 -5.80
N TRP A 220 -1.10 9.49 -4.67
CA TRP A 220 -0.88 8.04 -4.57
C TRP A 220 -2.16 7.20 -4.65
N PRO A 221 -3.32 7.55 -4.02
CA PRO A 221 -4.55 6.76 -4.19
C PRO A 221 -4.95 6.59 -5.66
N HIS A 222 -4.69 7.60 -6.47
CA HIS A 222 -5.01 7.58 -7.89
C HIS A 222 -3.99 6.75 -8.69
N ASN A 223 -2.69 6.80 -8.33
CA ASN A 223 -1.70 5.89 -8.91
C ASN A 223 -2.06 4.42 -8.66
N GLU A 224 -2.51 4.09 -7.46
CA GLU A 224 -2.94 2.73 -7.12
C GLU A 224 -4.22 2.32 -7.84
N ALA A 225 -5.17 3.24 -8.00
CA ALA A 225 -6.36 2.99 -8.81
C ALA A 225 -6.04 2.71 -10.28
N LEU A 226 -5.08 3.43 -10.87
CA LEU A 226 -4.63 3.19 -12.25
C LEU A 226 -4.03 1.78 -12.41
N ILE A 227 -3.20 1.34 -11.46
CA ILE A 227 -2.66 -0.04 -11.47
C ILE A 227 -3.80 -1.05 -11.32
N SER A 228 -4.67 -0.86 -10.32
CA SER A 228 -5.77 -1.75 -9.99
C SER A 228 -6.72 -1.98 -11.14
N PHE A 229 -7.19 -0.91 -11.79
CA PHE A 229 -8.14 -1.03 -12.90
C PHE A 229 -7.53 -1.72 -14.11
N LEU A 230 -6.29 -1.40 -14.43
CA LEU A 230 -5.64 -2.04 -15.58
C LEU A 230 -5.35 -3.53 -15.32
N LEU A 231 -4.97 -3.90 -14.09
CA LEU A 231 -4.80 -5.30 -13.70
C LEU A 231 -6.14 -6.05 -13.67
N ALA A 232 -7.21 -5.43 -13.16
CA ALA A 232 -8.56 -6.00 -13.17
C ALA A 232 -9.07 -6.23 -14.60
N TRP A 233 -8.89 -5.25 -15.50
CA TRP A 233 -9.19 -5.41 -16.92
C TRP A 233 -8.39 -6.55 -17.54
N LYS A 234 -7.07 -6.62 -17.31
CA LYS A 234 -6.24 -7.68 -17.87
C LYS A 234 -6.71 -9.07 -17.44
N THR A 235 -7.20 -9.19 -16.21
CA THR A 235 -7.66 -10.45 -15.60
C THR A 235 -9.05 -10.87 -16.10
N THR A 236 -9.98 -9.92 -16.21
CA THR A 236 -11.40 -10.20 -16.48
C THR A 236 -11.81 -9.96 -17.93
N LYS A 237 -11.07 -9.11 -18.64
CA LYS A 237 -11.39 -8.53 -19.96
C LYS A 237 -12.67 -7.70 -20.00
N ASP A 238 -13.18 -7.25 -18.85
CA ASP A 238 -14.34 -6.37 -18.75
C ASP A 238 -13.96 -4.92 -19.09
N SER A 239 -14.59 -4.35 -20.13
CA SER A 239 -14.32 -2.99 -20.63
C SER A 239 -14.61 -1.90 -19.59
N LEU A 240 -15.49 -2.15 -18.62
CA LEU A 240 -15.78 -1.20 -17.54
C LEU A 240 -14.51 -0.80 -16.78
N PHE A 241 -13.55 -1.72 -16.61
CA PHE A 241 -12.30 -1.40 -15.94
C PHE A 241 -11.39 -0.49 -16.78
N LEU A 242 -11.43 -0.57 -18.11
CA LEU A 242 -10.73 0.42 -18.96
C LEU A 242 -11.40 1.79 -18.89
N GLU A 243 -12.72 1.84 -18.87
CA GLU A 243 -13.45 3.11 -18.68
C GLU A 243 -13.08 3.78 -17.36
N LYS A 244 -13.00 2.99 -16.27
CA LYS A 244 -12.54 3.49 -14.96
C LYS A 244 -11.07 3.86 -14.94
N PHE A 245 -10.21 3.12 -15.61
CA PHE A 245 -8.81 3.51 -15.80
C PHE A 245 -8.73 4.88 -16.50
N GLN A 246 -9.46 5.07 -17.60
CA GLN A 246 -9.48 6.32 -18.35
C GLN A 246 -10.00 7.48 -17.49
N GLN A 247 -11.10 7.28 -16.76
CA GLN A 247 -11.67 8.26 -15.83
C GLN A 247 -10.63 8.76 -14.81
N VAL A 248 -9.87 7.83 -14.20
CA VAL A 248 -8.82 8.20 -13.22
C VAL A 248 -7.64 8.85 -13.92
N PHE A 249 -7.25 8.36 -15.10
CA PHE A 249 -6.10 8.86 -15.85
C PHE A 249 -6.31 10.31 -16.26
N ASP A 250 -7.47 10.64 -16.82
CA ASP A 250 -7.81 12.01 -17.26
C ASP A 250 -7.79 12.97 -16.07
N TYR A 251 -8.43 12.58 -14.96
CA TYR A 251 -8.38 13.37 -13.73
C TYR A 251 -6.93 13.59 -13.25
N CYS A 252 -6.08 12.57 -13.28
CA CYS A 252 -4.71 12.73 -12.83
C CYS A 252 -3.89 13.63 -13.76
N TYR A 253 -4.09 13.47 -15.06
CA TYR A 253 -3.39 14.26 -16.06
C TYR A 253 -3.75 15.75 -15.92
N GLU A 254 -5.02 16.05 -15.71
CA GLU A 254 -5.51 17.43 -15.54
C GLU A 254 -5.03 18.07 -14.22
N HIS A 255 -5.02 17.31 -13.12
CA HIS A 255 -4.88 17.91 -11.79
C HIS A 255 -3.53 17.70 -11.10
N PHE A 256 -2.81 16.60 -11.38
CA PHE A 256 -1.55 16.29 -10.71
C PHE A 256 -0.32 16.56 -11.57
N VAL A 257 -0.38 16.37 -12.89
CA VAL A 257 0.79 16.52 -13.77
C VAL A 257 1.24 17.98 -13.80
N ASP A 258 2.52 18.21 -13.53
CA ASP A 258 3.15 19.50 -13.78
C ASP A 258 3.99 19.40 -15.06
N GLU A 259 3.42 19.82 -16.18
CA GLU A 259 4.11 19.81 -17.48
C GLU A 259 5.27 20.82 -17.55
N GLU A 260 5.28 21.85 -16.71
CA GLU A 260 6.32 22.89 -16.71
C GLU A 260 7.59 22.38 -16.04
N ASN A 261 7.46 21.79 -14.84
CA ASN A 261 8.62 21.39 -14.03
C ASN A 261 8.85 19.87 -14.00
N GLY A 262 7.99 19.09 -14.63
CA GLY A 262 7.99 17.64 -14.61
C GLY A 262 7.51 17.05 -13.27
N GLU A 263 7.21 15.76 -13.29
CA GLU A 263 6.64 15.02 -12.15
C GLU A 263 5.23 15.55 -11.77
N TRP A 264 4.65 15.05 -10.68
CA TRP A 264 3.29 15.32 -10.24
C TRP A 264 3.30 16.12 -8.93
N PHE A 265 2.38 17.06 -8.78
CA PHE A 265 2.02 17.55 -7.45
C PHE A 265 1.53 16.39 -6.58
N GLY A 266 1.78 16.49 -5.27
CA GLY A 266 1.31 15.49 -4.32
C GLY A 266 -0.09 15.77 -3.78
N TYR A 267 -0.41 17.04 -3.53
CA TYR A 267 -1.47 17.38 -2.59
C TYR A 267 -2.38 18.44 -3.18
N LEU A 268 -3.63 18.07 -3.42
CA LEU A 268 -4.68 18.96 -3.88
C LEU A 268 -5.74 19.11 -2.80
N ASN A 269 -6.43 20.24 -2.79
CA ASN A 269 -7.66 20.36 -2.03
C ASN A 269 -8.77 19.53 -2.68
N ARG A 270 -9.95 19.49 -2.06
CA ARG A 270 -11.09 18.72 -2.59
C ARG A 270 -11.47 19.06 -4.04
N ARG A 271 -11.28 20.32 -4.45
CA ARG A 271 -11.62 20.84 -5.79
C ARG A 271 -10.59 20.50 -6.86
N GLY A 272 -9.51 19.78 -6.50
CA GLY A 272 -8.43 19.45 -7.43
C GLY A 272 -7.44 20.60 -7.65
N GLU A 273 -7.40 21.60 -6.76
CA GLU A 273 -6.46 22.72 -6.84
C GLU A 273 -5.21 22.41 -6.00
N VAL A 274 -4.02 22.75 -6.53
CA VAL A 274 -2.74 22.51 -5.86
C VAL A 274 -2.66 23.28 -4.55
N THR A 275 -2.43 22.56 -3.44
CA THR A 275 -2.24 23.16 -2.11
C THR A 275 -0.76 23.21 -1.71
N HIS A 276 0.02 22.23 -2.17
CA HIS A 276 1.44 22.13 -1.88
C HIS A 276 2.21 21.91 -3.18
N ASN A 277 3.03 22.89 -3.54
CA ASN A 277 3.74 22.93 -4.82
C ASN A 277 5.09 22.20 -4.83
N PHE A 278 5.46 21.53 -3.73
CA PHE A 278 6.65 20.68 -3.70
C PHE A 278 6.42 19.34 -4.40
N LYS A 279 7.46 18.79 -5.03
CA LYS A 279 7.43 17.49 -5.72
C LYS A 279 7.87 16.31 -4.86
N GLY A 280 8.53 16.61 -3.74
CA GLY A 280 8.97 15.63 -2.74
C GLY A 280 8.75 16.13 -1.33
N SER A 281 8.50 15.20 -0.42
CA SER A 281 8.28 15.45 1.00
C SER A 281 8.71 14.21 1.81
N PRO A 282 8.59 14.23 3.15
CA PRO A 282 8.78 13.01 3.95
C PRO A 282 7.89 11.83 3.53
N TRP A 283 6.79 12.10 2.83
CA TRP A 283 5.79 11.11 2.42
C TRP A 283 5.65 10.95 0.90
N LYS A 284 6.26 11.84 0.11
CA LYS A 284 6.29 11.75 -1.36
C LYS A 284 7.73 11.66 -1.86
N GLY A 285 8.05 10.56 -2.52
CA GLY A 285 9.35 10.32 -3.14
C GLY A 285 9.23 9.61 -4.49
N CYS A 286 10.36 9.15 -5.01
CA CYS A 286 10.44 8.38 -6.24
C CYS A 286 9.93 6.93 -6.03
N PHE A 287 8.62 6.77 -5.83
CA PHE A 287 7.98 5.47 -5.62
C PHE A 287 6.67 5.35 -6.39
N HIS A 288 5.54 5.83 -5.85
CA HIS A 288 4.20 5.59 -6.41
C HIS A 288 4.07 6.03 -7.88
N VAL A 289 4.49 7.25 -8.24
CA VAL A 289 4.36 7.76 -9.62
C VAL A 289 5.13 6.90 -10.61
N ILE A 290 6.40 6.61 -10.32
CA ILE A 290 7.25 5.79 -11.20
C ILE A 290 6.77 4.34 -11.23
N ARG A 291 6.36 3.77 -10.09
CA ARG A 291 5.81 2.40 -10.01
C ARG A 291 4.58 2.26 -10.89
N TYR A 292 3.63 3.19 -10.79
CA TYR A 292 2.42 3.16 -11.62
C TYR A 292 2.78 3.26 -13.10
N GLN A 293 3.64 4.20 -13.51
CA GLN A 293 3.99 4.38 -14.92
C GLN A 293 4.64 3.13 -15.51
N ILE A 294 5.61 2.54 -14.80
CA ILE A 294 6.29 1.32 -15.25
C ILE A 294 5.29 0.14 -15.30
N THR A 295 4.50 -0.04 -14.24
CA THR A 295 3.57 -1.16 -14.13
C THR A 295 2.49 -1.08 -15.19
N CYS A 296 1.84 0.08 -15.36
CA CYS A 296 0.81 0.27 -16.36
C CYS A 296 1.36 0.14 -17.78
N ARG A 297 2.57 0.65 -18.04
CA ARG A 297 3.24 0.44 -19.33
C ARG A 297 3.44 -1.05 -19.63
N GLN A 298 3.94 -1.83 -18.67
CA GLN A 298 4.13 -3.28 -18.84
C GLN A 298 2.80 -3.99 -19.11
N LEU A 299 1.77 -3.71 -18.31
CA LEU A 299 0.44 -4.29 -18.47
C LEU A 299 -0.18 -3.96 -19.84
N LEU A 300 -0.06 -2.72 -20.31
CA LEU A 300 -0.53 -2.30 -21.64
C LEU A 300 0.26 -2.97 -22.77
N GLN A 301 1.60 -3.01 -22.65
CA GLN A 301 2.47 -3.61 -23.66
C GLN A 301 2.18 -5.11 -23.83
N GLU A 302 1.99 -5.83 -22.72
CA GLU A 302 1.56 -7.23 -22.75
C GLU A 302 0.18 -7.40 -23.38
N ALA A 303 -0.74 -6.47 -23.14
CA ALA A 303 -2.08 -6.56 -23.71
C ALA A 303 -2.11 -6.30 -25.22
N ILE A 304 -1.27 -5.38 -25.72
CA ILE A 304 -1.13 -5.09 -27.15
C ILE A 304 -0.38 -6.23 -27.87
N SER A 305 0.63 -6.83 -27.22
CA SER A 305 1.45 -7.88 -27.84
C SER A 305 0.74 -9.25 -27.95
N ASN A 306 -0.37 -9.43 -27.23
CA ASN A 306 -1.20 -10.63 -27.26
C ASN A 306 -2.45 -10.49 -28.17
N GLN A 307 -2.51 -9.42 -28.99
CA GLN A 307 -3.48 -9.27 -30.09
C GLN A 307 -2.85 -9.78 -31.40
#